data_AF-A0A6B9FG20-F1
#
_entry.id   AF-A0A6B9FG20-F1
#
_cell.length_a   1.000
_cell.length_b   1.000
_cell.length_c   1.000
_cell.angle_alpha   90.00
_cell.angle_beta   90.00
_cell.angle_gamma   90.00
#
_symmetry.space_group_name_H-M   'P 1'
#
loop_
_entity.id
_entity.type
_entity.pdbx_description
1 polymer ?
#
loop_
_entity_poly.entity_id
_entity_poly.type
_entity_poly.pdbx_seq_one_letter_code
_entity_poly.pdbx_strand_id
1 'polypeptide(L)'
;MATETQTGLTGHIRGVTVTTLACLGGLVAAVVAGVVVGTGPEAASDTRALAFLVAAVAVQYPVLKAIGVDVSDFGAKDHLYVAFMTFALWFITFAILLTTGASL
;
A
#
# COMPACT_ATOMS: atom_id res chain seq x y z
N MET A 1 39.42 4.72 -4.32
CA MET A 1 37.96 4.78 -4.50
C MET A 1 37.48 3.34 -4.48
N ALA A 2 37.09 2.84 -3.31
CA ALA A 2 36.62 1.47 -3.17
C ALA A 2 35.23 1.35 -3.78
N THR A 3 35.05 0.36 -4.66
CA THR A 3 33.74 -0.02 -5.17
C THR A 3 32.94 -0.60 -4.00
N GLU A 4 32.11 0.23 -3.38
CA GLU A 4 31.01 -0.24 -2.52
C GLU A 4 30.10 -1.09 -3.41
N THR A 5 30.21 -2.42 -3.31
CA THR A 5 29.24 -3.34 -3.91
C THR A 5 27.92 -3.13 -3.18
N GLN A 6 27.08 -2.21 -3.67
CA GLN A 6 25.74 -1.98 -3.15
C GLN A 6 24.92 -3.24 -3.45
N THR A 7 24.86 -4.14 -2.47
CA THR A 7 24.14 -5.41 -2.55
C THR A 7 22.65 -5.12 -2.33
N GLY A 8 21.95 -4.66 -3.37
CA GLY A 8 20.54 -4.30 -3.31
C GLY A 8 19.95 -3.88 -4.65
N LEU A 9 18.65 -3.62 -4.67
CA LEU A 9 17.95 -3.04 -5.82
C LEU A 9 18.53 -1.66 -6.16
N THR A 10 18.91 -1.44 -7.43
CA THR A 10 19.40 -0.13 -7.90
C THR A 10 18.32 0.95 -7.76
N GLY A 11 18.71 2.23 -7.70
CA GLY A 11 17.79 3.33 -7.37
C GLY A 11 16.49 3.38 -8.19
N HIS A 12 16.56 3.12 -9.50
CA HIS A 12 15.36 3.09 -10.36
C HIS A 12 14.44 1.90 -10.03
N ILE A 13 14.99 0.69 -9.95
CA ILE A 13 14.20 -0.52 -9.67
C ILE A 13 13.62 -0.44 -8.26
N ARG A 14 14.38 0.02 -7.27
CA ARG A 14 13.89 0.25 -5.90
C ARG A 14 12.66 1.16 -5.91
N GLY A 15 12.73 2.29 -6.63
CA GLY A 15 11.60 3.21 -6.76
C GLY A 15 10.36 2.53 -7.36
N VAL A 16 10.53 1.86 -8.50
CA VAL A 16 9.45 1.13 -9.18
C VAL A 16 8.84 0.06 -8.28
N THR A 17 9.65 -0.72 -7.58
CA THR A 17 9.20 -1.77 -6.65
C THR A 17 8.40 -1.18 -5.49
N VAL A 18 8.89 -0.12 -4.85
CA VAL A 18 8.20 0.53 -3.73
C VAL A 18 6.84 1.08 -4.16
N THR A 19 6.79 1.81 -5.29
CA THR A 19 5.53 2.34 -5.83
C THR A 19 4.56 1.22 -6.18
N THR A 20 5.03 0.18 -6.86
CA THR A 20 4.18 -0.94 -7.28
C THR A 20 3.55 -1.64 -6.08
N LEU A 21 4.34 -1.92 -5.04
CA LEU A 21 3.83 -2.56 -3.82
C LEU A 21 2.93 -1.65 -3.01
N ALA A 22 3.21 -0.35 -2.96
CA ALA A 22 2.33 0.62 -2.33
C ALA A 22 0.94 0.62 -3.00
N CYS A 23 0.92 0.69 -4.33
CA CYS A 23 -0.31 0.67 -5.11
C CYS A 23 -1.08 -0.64 -4.97
N LEU A 24 -0.41 -1.78 -5.09
CA LEU A 24 -1.03 -3.11 -4.95
C LEU A 24 -1.55 -3.33 -3.52
N GLY A 25 -0.81 -2.89 -2.49
CA GLY A 25 -1.25 -2.97 -1.11
C GLY A 25 -2.54 -2.18 -0.87
N GLY A 26 -2.65 -0.97 -1.43
CA GLY A 26 -3.86 -0.16 -1.37
C GLY A 26 -5.05 -0.85 -2.04
N LEU A 27 -4.85 -1.39 -3.24
CA LEU A 27 -5.87 -2.14 -3.98
C LEU A 27 -6.36 -3.35 -3.17
N VAL A 28 -5.44 -4.19 -2.69
CA VAL A 28 -5.78 -5.38 -1.90
C VAL A 28 -6.53 -4.99 -0.63
N ALA A 29 -6.09 -3.95 0.07
CA ALA A 29 -6.77 -3.45 1.26
C ALA A 29 -8.20 -3.02 0.97
N ALA A 30 -8.46 -2.37 -0.18
CA ALA A 30 -9.79 -1.92 -0.56
C ALA A 30 -10.72 -3.09 -0.89
N VAL A 31 -10.21 -4.09 -1.60
CA VAL A 31 -10.99 -5.31 -1.89
C VAL A 31 -11.31 -6.06 -0.61
N VAL A 32 -10.34 -6.26 0.28
CA VAL A 32 -10.57 -6.92 1.57
C VAL A 32 -11.56 -6.12 2.43
N ALA A 33 -11.45 -4.79 2.46
CA ALA A 33 -12.43 -3.94 3.13
C ALA A 33 -13.84 -4.13 2.53
N GLY A 34 -13.97 -4.16 1.21
CA GLY A 34 -15.24 -4.41 0.53
C GLY A 34 -15.85 -5.78 0.84
N VAL A 35 -15.03 -6.83 0.96
CA VAL A 35 -15.51 -8.18 1.35
C VAL A 35 -16.01 -8.20 2.80
N VAL A 36 -15.33 -7.49 3.71
CA VAL A 36 -15.63 -7.56 5.17
C VAL A 36 -16.73 -6.58 5.60
N VAL A 37 -16.71 -5.38 5.02
CA VAL A 37 -17.58 -4.27 5.38
C VAL A 37 -18.77 -4.16 4.42
N GLY A 38 -18.62 -4.68 3.20
CA GLY A 38 -19.60 -4.54 2.13
C GLY A 38 -19.27 -3.39 1.17
N THR A 39 -20.10 -3.27 0.14
CA THR A 39 -19.99 -2.24 -0.92
C THR A 39 -21.26 -1.36 -1.01
N GLY A 40 -22.17 -1.49 -0.04
CA GLY A 40 -23.37 -0.66 0.05
C GLY A 40 -23.13 0.73 0.65
N PRO A 41 -24.12 1.64 0.61
CA PRO A 41 -23.99 3.00 1.14
C PRO A 41 -23.57 3.06 2.61
N GLU A 42 -24.01 2.10 3.41
CA GLU A 42 -23.66 1.97 4.83
C GLU A 42 -22.16 1.71 5.06
N ALA A 43 -21.51 1.01 4.14
CA ALA A 43 -20.08 0.69 4.22
C ALA A 43 -19.20 1.93 4.08
N ALA A 44 -19.69 3.00 3.45
CA ALA A 44 -18.96 4.25 3.27
C ALA A 44 -18.62 4.95 4.59
N SER A 45 -19.40 4.71 5.65
CA SER A 45 -19.19 5.31 6.98
C SER A 45 -18.55 4.36 7.99
N ASP A 46 -18.26 3.11 7.60
CA ASP A 46 -17.70 2.13 8.52
C ASP A 46 -16.17 2.31 8.65
N THR A 47 -15.76 2.73 9.84
CA THR A 47 -14.35 3.02 10.16
C THR A 47 -13.47 1.76 10.13
N ARG A 48 -14.03 0.55 10.17
CA ARG A 48 -13.25 -0.71 10.04
C ARG A 48 -12.51 -0.78 8.71
N ALA A 49 -13.01 -0.12 7.65
CA ALA A 49 -12.30 -0.04 6.37
C ALA A 49 -10.91 0.60 6.51
N LEU A 50 -10.73 1.55 7.44
CA LEU A 50 -9.44 2.18 7.73
C LEU A 50 -8.44 1.23 8.40
N ALA A 51 -8.92 0.23 9.15
CA ALA A 51 -8.03 -0.74 9.79
C ALA A 51 -7.27 -1.57 8.75
N PHE A 52 -7.91 -1.90 7.61
CA PHE A 52 -7.26 -2.60 6.50
C PHE A 52 -6.21 -1.74 5.80
N LEU A 53 -6.45 -0.43 5.66
CA LEU A 53 -5.44 0.50 5.16
C LEU A 53 -4.21 0.54 6.07
N VAL A 54 -4.42 0.73 7.39
CA VAL A 54 -3.32 0.78 8.36
C VAL A 54 -2.55 -0.53 8.37
N ALA A 55 -3.25 -1.67 8.33
CA ALA A 55 -2.63 -2.98 8.25
C ALA A 55 -1.81 -3.15 6.96
N ALA A 56 -2.32 -2.70 5.81
CA ALA A 56 -1.60 -2.77 4.54
C ALA A 56 -0.31 -1.91 4.57
N VAL A 57 -0.37 -0.70 5.11
CA VAL A 57 0.83 0.14 5.30
C VAL A 57 1.84 -0.53 6.24
N ALA A 58 1.38 -1.12 7.34
CA ALA A 58 2.25 -1.80 8.29
C ALA A 58 2.92 -3.05 7.68
N VAL A 59 2.18 -3.86 6.90
CA VAL A 59 2.67 -5.07 6.24
C VAL A 59 3.62 -4.77 5.07
N GLN A 60 3.52 -3.60 4.45
CA GLN A 60 4.44 -3.22 3.37
C GLN A 60 5.90 -3.20 3.82
N TYR A 61 6.20 -2.75 5.04
CA TYR A 61 7.58 -2.68 5.54
C TYR A 61 8.28 -4.04 5.66
N PRO A 62 7.70 -5.08 6.30
CA PRO A 62 8.31 -6.41 6.29
C PRO A 62 8.35 -7.03 4.89
N VAL A 63 7.36 -6.78 4.02
CA VAL A 63 7.38 -7.25 2.62
C VAL A 63 8.52 -6.63 1.83
N LEU A 64 8.69 -5.31 1.91
CA LEU A 64 9.78 -4.56 1.26
C LEU A 64 11.15 -5.04 1.77
N LYS A 65 11.28 -5.27 3.07
CA LYS A 65 12.51 -5.83 3.65
C LYS A 65 12.80 -7.24 3.13
N ALA A 66 11.78 -8.09 3.03
CA ALA A 66 11.93 -9.48 2.57
C ALA A 66 12.39 -9.59 1.11
N ILE A 67 12.04 -8.63 0.26
CA ILE A 67 12.47 -8.57 -1.15
C ILE A 67 13.78 -7.81 -1.37
N GLY A 68 14.48 -7.42 -0.29
CA GLY A 68 15.80 -6.80 -0.35
C GLY A 68 15.78 -5.27 -0.52
N VAL A 69 14.66 -4.59 -0.26
CA VAL A 69 14.65 -3.13 -0.12
C VAL A 69 15.18 -2.77 1.26
N ASP A 70 16.21 -1.93 1.31
CA ASP A 70 16.68 -1.38 2.59
C ASP A 70 15.71 -0.31 3.10
N VAL A 71 14.80 -0.77 3.97
CA VAL A 71 13.82 0.09 4.65
C VAL A 71 14.48 0.88 5.79
N SER A 72 15.66 0.49 6.26
CA SER A 72 16.36 1.20 7.35
C SER A 72 16.97 2.53 6.90
N ASP A 73 17.24 2.65 5.60
CA ASP A 73 17.69 3.88 4.94
C ASP A 73 16.52 4.80 4.51
N PHE A 74 15.28 4.48 4.88
CA PHE A 74 14.13 5.32 4.51
C PHE A 74 14.15 6.64 5.28
N GLY A 75 14.04 7.73 4.54
CA GLY A 75 13.74 9.03 5.12
C GLY A 75 12.25 9.22 5.39
N ALA A 76 11.90 10.31 6.07
CA ALA A 76 10.50 10.67 6.33
C ALA A 76 9.64 10.75 5.05
N LYS A 77 10.23 11.23 3.94
CA LYS A 77 9.58 11.31 2.63
C LYS A 77 9.20 9.93 2.09
N ASP A 78 10.06 8.93 2.26
CA ASP A 78 9.83 7.58 1.74
C ASP A 78 8.67 6.91 2.49
N HIS A 79 8.64 7.05 3.82
CA HIS A 79 7.53 6.58 4.64
C HIS A 79 6.22 7.27 4.28
N LEU A 80 6.24 8.60 4.12
CA LEU A 80 5.08 9.37 3.68
C LEU A 80 4.58 8.89 2.31
N TYR A 81 5.51 8.64 1.39
CA TYR A 81 5.18 8.17 0.04
C TYR A 81 4.47 6.82 0.08
N VAL A 82 5.00 5.85 0.82
CA VAL A 82 4.39 4.51 0.98
C VAL A 82 2.99 4.61 1.57
N ALA A 83 2.83 5.36 2.66
CA ALA A 83 1.53 5.55 3.30
C ALA A 83 0.53 6.27 2.38
N PHE A 84 0.94 7.36 1.73
CA PHE A 84 0.11 8.16 0.86
C PHE A 84 -0.34 7.40 -0.39
N MET A 85 0.58 6.69 -1.06
CA MET A 85 0.25 5.92 -2.25
C MET A 85 -0.71 4.77 -1.92
N THR A 86 -0.49 4.09 -0.79
CA THR A 86 -1.39 3.03 -0.32
C THR A 86 -2.76 3.58 0.00
N PHE A 87 -2.84 4.73 0.68
CA PHE A 87 -4.10 5.43 0.95
C PHE A 87 -4.81 5.83 -0.35
N ALA A 88 -4.10 6.44 -1.31
CA ALA A 88 -4.70 6.91 -2.54
C ALA A 88 -5.32 5.77 -3.35
N LEU A 89 -4.60 4.65 -3.50
CA LEU A 89 -5.10 3.50 -4.24
C LEU A 89 -6.23 2.80 -3.48
N TRP A 90 -6.10 2.64 -2.16
CA TRP A 90 -7.19 2.13 -1.33
C TRP A 90 -8.46 2.98 -1.47
N PHE A 91 -8.33 4.30 -1.35
CA PHE A 91 -9.46 5.23 -1.38
C PHE A 91 -10.15 5.22 -2.74
N ILE A 92 -9.39 5.30 -3.84
CA ILE A 92 -9.95 5.30 -5.20
C ILE A 92 -10.63 3.96 -5.48
N THR A 93 -9.98 2.83 -5.19
CA THR A 93 -10.57 1.51 -5.43
C THR A 93 -11.82 1.30 -4.58
N PHE A 94 -11.79 1.63 -3.29
CA PHE A 94 -12.94 1.45 -2.42
C PHE A 94 -14.10 2.38 -2.80
N ALA A 95 -13.82 3.63 -3.17
CA ALA A 95 -14.84 4.55 -3.69
C ALA A 95 -15.51 4.02 -4.97
N ILE A 96 -14.75 3.42 -5.89
CA ILE A 96 -15.32 2.78 -7.09
C ILE A 96 -16.21 1.60 -6.70
N LEU A 97 -15.78 0.73 -5.78
CA LEU A 97 -16.57 -0.41 -5.32
C LEU A 97 -17.89 0.04 -4.69
N LEU A 98 -17.84 1.07 -3.82
CA LEU A 98 -19.02 1.66 -3.18
C LEU A 98 -19.97 2.31 -4.19
N THR A 99 -19.43 3.06 -5.15
CA THR A 99 -20.25 3.79 -6.14
C THR A 99 -20.92 2.85 -7.14
N THR A 100 -20.23 1.77 -7.50
CA THR A 100 -20.78 0.76 -8.43
C THR A 100 -21.67 -0.27 -7.74
N GLY A 101 -21.61 -0.40 -6.41
CA GLY A 101 -22.28 -1.46 -5.67
C GLY A 101 -21.80 -2.85 -6.11
N ALA A 102 -20.51 -2.98 -6.42
CA ALA A 102 -19.93 -4.21 -6.95
C ALA A 102 -20.15 -5.40 -6.00
N SER A 103 -20.40 -6.59 -6.57
CA SER A 103 -20.40 -7.84 -5.82
C SER A 103 -18.97 -8.39 -5.72
N LEU A 104 -18.61 -8.89 -4.54
CA LEU A 104 -17.28 -9.39 -4.17
C LEU A 104 -17.34 -10.78 -3.55
#